data_AF-A0A6I5W7Q4-F1
#
_entry.id   AF-A0A6I5W7Q4-F1
#
_cell.length_a   1.000
_cell.length_b   1.000
_cell.length_c   1.000
_cell.angle_alpha   90.00
_cell.angle_beta   90.00
_cell.angle_gamma   90.00
#
_symmetry.space_group_name_H-M   'P 1'
#
loop_
_entity.id
_entity.type
_entity.pdbx_description
1 polymer ?
#
loop_
_entity_poly.entity_id
_entity_poly.type
_entity_poly.pdbx_seq_one_letter_code
_entity_poly.pdbx_strand_id
1 'polypeptide(L)'
;MRSLQRVREEYAQNTLALSLGLERPGAPALFDAAVTNGLVAIVAHEWPGEEVAPNSNGYMRPASALLNLIGSKAAGDAEISSAAKRIAGEVDVLRKAVKDLAPVRHGRGGWAFVHPSAVHALRELDRHPALSVLSSYEADDHEAQDLARDADARAFAETYLTLLSEEEVARRVADLDEALPSHLKERASGFNPQECDVCQNDTLVVSSIDPYGVGVGIGVCFVCGYQRGEAAARLEAQHLIYVADETQTPVSELAPRQRNL
;
A
#
# COMPACT_ATOMS: atom_id res chain seq x y z
N MET A 1 -22.94 8.64 15.20
CA MET A 1 -21.72 7.83 15.45
C MET A 1 -20.95 7.71 14.15
N ARG A 2 -19.64 7.94 14.14
CA ARG A 2 -18.80 7.52 12.99
C ARG A 2 -18.83 5.99 12.92
N SER A 3 -18.85 5.41 11.72
CA SER A 3 -18.71 3.96 11.57
C SER A 3 -17.32 3.52 12.07
N LEU A 4 -17.23 2.35 12.69
CA LEU A 4 -15.94 1.79 13.11
C LEU A 4 -14.98 1.60 11.94
N GLN A 5 -15.52 1.32 10.76
CA GLN A 5 -14.76 1.29 9.52
C GLN A 5 -14.03 2.62 9.28
N ARG A 6 -14.74 3.75 9.28
CA ARG A 6 -14.12 5.07 9.09
C ARG A 6 -13.04 5.37 10.13
N VAL A 7 -13.23 4.93 11.38
CA VAL A 7 -12.23 5.10 12.44
C VAL A 7 -10.95 4.32 12.11
N ARG A 8 -11.07 3.08 11.62
CA ARG A 8 -9.92 2.26 11.19
C ARG A 8 -9.21 2.86 9.97
N GLU A 9 -9.96 3.34 8.99
CA GLU A 9 -9.42 3.99 7.79
C GLU A 9 -8.63 5.26 8.17
N GLU A 10 -9.20 6.12 9.03
CA GLU A 10 -8.52 7.32 9.52
C GLU A 10 -7.28 6.95 10.37
N TYR A 11 -7.30 5.87 11.15
CA TYR A 11 -6.10 5.36 11.83
C TYR A 11 -5.00 4.98 10.83
N ALA A 12 -5.34 4.21 9.78
CA ALA A 12 -4.38 3.73 8.81
C ALA A 12 -3.75 4.87 8.02
N GLN A 13 -4.57 5.78 7.48
CA GLN A 13 -4.12 6.93 6.71
C GLN A 13 -3.18 7.84 7.52
N ASN A 14 -3.56 8.17 8.76
CA ASN A 14 -2.73 9.03 9.60
C ASN A 14 -1.42 8.34 10.03
N THR A 15 -1.45 7.03 10.27
CA THR A 15 -0.25 6.26 10.62
C THR A 15 0.72 6.17 9.43
N LEU A 16 0.21 5.95 8.21
CA LEU A 16 1.02 5.93 7.01
C LEU A 16 1.58 7.29 6.66
N ALA A 17 0.77 8.33 6.82
CA ALA A 17 1.25 9.69 6.65
C ALA A 17 2.50 9.91 7.53
N LEU A 18 2.48 9.52 8.81
CA LEU A 18 3.65 9.69 9.70
C LEU A 18 4.94 9.02 9.17
N SER A 19 4.84 7.93 8.40
CA SER A 19 6.01 7.30 7.76
C SER A 19 6.66 8.18 6.67
N LEU A 20 5.94 9.13 6.09
CA LEU A 20 6.46 10.09 5.10
C LEU A 20 7.25 11.25 5.73
N GLY A 21 7.27 11.37 7.07
CA GLY A 21 8.08 12.37 7.77
C GLY A 21 7.57 12.70 9.16
N LEU A 22 8.47 12.64 10.15
CA LEU A 22 8.17 12.90 11.56
C LEU A 22 8.42 14.35 11.98
N GLU A 23 9.19 15.08 11.18
CA GLU A 23 9.64 16.46 11.47
C GLU A 23 8.76 17.54 10.83
N ARG A 24 7.79 17.13 10.02
CA ARG A 24 6.95 18.05 9.24
C ARG A 24 5.88 18.74 10.10
N PRO A 25 5.57 20.01 9.81
CA PRO A 25 4.43 20.69 10.43
C PRO A 25 3.16 19.86 10.29
N GLY A 26 2.45 19.64 11.42
CA GLY A 26 1.24 18.82 11.46
C GLY A 26 1.43 17.36 11.85
N ALA A 27 2.68 16.83 11.93
CA ALA A 27 2.92 15.47 12.42
C ALA A 27 2.31 15.19 13.82
N PRO A 28 2.36 16.12 14.80
CA PRO A 28 1.68 15.93 16.08
C PRO A 28 0.15 15.74 15.96
N ALA A 29 -0.49 16.43 15.01
CA ALA A 29 -1.93 16.30 14.78
C ALA A 29 -2.29 14.96 14.12
N LEU A 30 -1.46 14.51 13.17
CA LEU A 30 -1.59 13.17 12.56
C LEU A 30 -1.41 12.08 13.63
N PHE A 31 -0.42 12.22 14.51
CA PHE A 31 -0.20 11.30 15.62
C PHE A 31 -1.41 11.24 16.56
N ASP A 32 -1.96 12.39 16.95
CA ASP A 32 -3.12 12.45 17.85
C ASP A 32 -4.38 11.82 17.24
N ALA A 33 -4.60 12.05 15.93
CA ALA A 33 -5.69 11.43 15.18
C ALA A 33 -5.49 9.91 15.07
N ALA A 34 -4.28 9.46 14.70
CA ALA A 34 -3.95 8.03 14.61
C ALA A 34 -4.14 7.33 15.95
N VAL A 35 -3.53 7.84 17.03
CA VAL A 35 -3.61 7.19 18.35
C VAL A 35 -5.05 7.17 18.87
N THR A 36 -5.81 8.25 18.70
CA THR A 36 -7.19 8.29 19.17
C THR A 36 -8.06 7.29 18.41
N ASN A 37 -7.98 7.30 17.08
CA ASN A 37 -8.78 6.41 16.25
C ASN A 37 -8.41 4.94 16.45
N GLY A 38 -7.10 4.64 16.54
CA GLY A 38 -6.61 3.29 16.83
C GLY A 38 -7.18 2.73 18.14
N LEU A 39 -7.09 3.53 19.21
CA LEU A 39 -7.59 3.13 20.53
C LEU A 39 -9.11 3.03 20.59
N VAL A 40 -9.85 3.92 19.90
CA VAL A 40 -11.31 3.83 19.80
C VAL A 40 -11.73 2.52 19.15
N ALA A 41 -11.10 2.13 18.04
CA ALA A 41 -11.43 0.88 17.36
C ALA A 41 -11.13 -0.35 18.23
N ILE A 42 -9.99 -0.35 18.94
CA ILE A 42 -9.63 -1.43 19.88
C ILE A 42 -10.64 -1.52 21.03
N VAL A 43 -10.94 -0.39 21.70
CA VAL A 43 -11.87 -0.38 22.84
C VAL A 43 -13.28 -0.76 22.40
N ALA A 44 -13.77 -0.27 21.27
CA ALA A 44 -15.09 -0.63 20.76
C ALA A 44 -15.20 -2.12 20.39
N HIS A 45 -14.09 -2.77 20.06
CA HIS A 45 -14.03 -4.21 19.78
C HIS A 45 -13.99 -5.05 21.06
N GLU A 46 -13.14 -4.70 22.01
CA GLU A 46 -12.91 -5.47 23.25
C GLU A 46 -13.96 -5.19 24.32
N TRP A 47 -14.38 -3.92 24.45
CA TRP A 47 -15.32 -3.44 25.47
C TRP A 47 -16.34 -2.46 24.86
N PRO A 48 -17.30 -2.98 24.07
CA PRO A 48 -18.28 -2.14 23.36
C PRO A 48 -19.01 -1.15 24.28
N GLY A 49 -19.01 0.12 23.91
CA GLY A 49 -19.61 1.23 24.66
C GLY A 49 -18.66 1.94 25.62
N GLU A 50 -17.51 1.35 25.97
CA GLU A 50 -16.52 1.99 26.83
C GLU A 50 -15.63 3.01 26.07
N GLU A 51 -15.68 3.03 24.74
CA GLU A 51 -15.00 4.02 23.90
C GLU A 51 -15.66 5.42 24.00
N VAL A 52 -16.91 5.48 24.46
CA VAL A 52 -17.68 6.72 24.62
C VAL A 52 -17.46 7.29 26.02
N ALA A 53 -17.33 8.61 26.11
CA ALA A 53 -17.15 9.28 27.39
C ALA A 53 -18.47 9.28 28.19
N PRO A 54 -18.45 8.96 29.50
CA PRO A 54 -19.64 9.02 30.35
C PRO A 54 -20.22 10.44 30.35
N ASN A 55 -21.54 10.57 30.23
CA ASN A 55 -22.25 11.86 30.20
C ASN A 55 -21.84 12.78 29.04
N SER A 56 -21.20 12.24 28.01
CA SER A 56 -21.01 12.96 26.76
C SER A 56 -22.17 12.67 25.81
N ASN A 57 -22.53 13.64 24.97
CA ASN A 57 -23.54 13.45 23.90
C ASN A 57 -23.02 12.54 22.77
N GLY A 58 -22.54 11.34 23.11
CA GLY A 58 -21.94 10.39 22.17
C GLY A 58 -20.52 10.76 21.72
N TYR A 59 -19.79 11.57 22.49
CA TYR A 59 -18.41 11.91 22.16
C TYR A 59 -17.46 10.78 22.59
N MET A 60 -16.49 10.48 21.74
CA MET A 60 -15.44 9.51 22.04
C MET A 60 -14.55 10.02 23.16
N ARG A 61 -14.04 9.09 23.97
CA ARG A 61 -13.01 9.39 24.97
C ARG A 61 -11.73 9.89 24.29
N PRO A 62 -11.01 10.85 24.90
CA PRO A 62 -9.70 11.23 24.41
C PRO A 62 -8.69 10.08 24.57
N ALA A 63 -7.64 10.09 23.75
CA ALA A 63 -6.59 9.06 23.78
C ALA A 63 -6.04 8.77 25.18
N SER A 64 -5.82 9.80 26.01
CA SER A 64 -5.34 9.62 27.38
C SER A 64 -6.29 8.80 28.26
N ALA A 65 -7.61 8.99 28.11
CA ALA A 65 -8.61 8.23 28.85
C ALA A 65 -8.71 6.78 28.33
N LEU A 66 -8.59 6.57 27.02
CA LEU A 66 -8.58 5.23 26.41
C LEU A 66 -7.33 4.44 26.83
N LEU A 67 -6.15 5.05 26.85
CA LEU A 67 -4.90 4.43 27.32
C LEU A 67 -4.99 4.02 28.80
N ASN A 68 -5.62 4.85 29.64
CA ASN A 68 -5.84 4.51 31.04
C ASN A 68 -6.84 3.36 31.20
N LEU A 69 -7.89 3.33 30.38
CA LEU A 69 -8.85 2.23 30.36
C LEU A 69 -8.15 0.91 29.98
N ILE A 70 -7.42 0.89 28.86
CA ILE A 70 -6.69 -0.29 28.39
C ILE A 70 -5.67 -0.74 29.44
N GLY A 71 -4.89 0.18 30.02
CA GLY A 71 -3.93 -0.14 31.07
C GLY A 71 -4.59 -0.74 32.33
N SER A 72 -5.73 -0.20 32.74
CA SER A 72 -6.48 -0.70 33.91
C SER A 72 -7.08 -2.07 33.66
N LYS A 73 -7.62 -2.29 32.45
CA LYS A 73 -8.12 -3.61 32.04
C LYS A 73 -6.96 -4.60 32.04
N ALA A 74 -5.85 -4.31 31.35
CA ALA A 74 -4.68 -5.19 31.24
C ALA A 74 -4.06 -5.60 32.58
N ALA A 75 -4.15 -4.76 33.61
CA ALA A 75 -3.69 -5.05 34.96
C ALA A 75 -4.66 -5.93 35.77
N GLY A 76 -5.93 -5.99 35.39
CA GLY A 76 -6.92 -6.88 36.00
C GLY A 76 -6.87 -8.28 35.40
N ASP A 77 -7.05 -9.31 36.22
CA ASP A 77 -7.17 -10.73 35.81
C ASP A 77 -8.44 -11.04 34.98
N ALA A 78 -9.06 -10.03 34.38
CA ALA A 78 -10.18 -10.22 33.47
C ALA A 78 -9.75 -11.03 32.25
N GLU A 79 -10.69 -11.79 31.67
CA GLU A 79 -10.55 -12.45 30.36
C GLU A 79 -10.36 -11.39 29.26
N ILE A 80 -9.15 -10.87 29.18
CA ILE A 80 -8.74 -9.94 28.13
C ILE A 80 -8.20 -10.79 27.01
N SER A 81 -8.57 -10.43 25.78
CA SER A 81 -8.04 -11.11 24.61
C SER A 81 -6.51 -11.07 24.63
N SER A 82 -5.89 -12.14 24.13
CA SER A 82 -4.43 -12.17 23.96
C SER A 82 -3.92 -11.01 23.09
N ALA A 83 -4.77 -10.44 22.24
CA ALA A 83 -4.48 -9.29 21.41
C ALA A 83 -4.39 -7.98 22.22
N ALA A 84 -5.34 -7.73 23.13
CA ALA A 84 -5.30 -6.54 24.00
C ALA A 84 -4.13 -6.59 25.00
N LYS A 85 -3.72 -7.77 25.46
CA LYS A 85 -2.49 -7.93 26.27
C LYS A 85 -1.21 -7.53 25.52
N ARG A 86 -1.13 -7.80 24.21
CA ARG A 86 0.05 -7.42 23.40
C ARG A 86 0.18 -5.90 23.28
N ILE A 87 -0.93 -5.19 23.12
CA ILE A 87 -0.94 -3.72 23.05
C ILE A 87 -0.56 -3.09 24.40
N ALA A 88 -0.79 -3.76 25.52
CA ALA A 88 -0.48 -3.22 26.84
C ALA A 88 0.99 -2.79 26.99
N GLY A 89 1.92 -3.46 26.29
CA GLY A 89 3.34 -3.09 26.25
C GLY A 89 3.61 -1.70 25.62
N GLU A 90 2.74 -1.26 24.72
CA GLU A 90 2.88 0.00 24.00
C GLU A 90 2.19 1.18 24.71
N VAL A 91 1.33 0.89 25.68
CA VAL A 91 0.50 1.90 26.37
C VAL A 91 1.34 2.98 27.02
N ASP A 92 2.46 2.64 27.66
CA ASP A 92 3.32 3.62 28.33
C ASP A 92 4.05 4.52 27.34
N VAL A 93 4.50 3.95 26.20
CA VAL A 93 5.14 4.70 25.11
C VAL A 93 4.15 5.70 24.51
N LEU A 94 2.93 5.25 24.21
CA LEU A 94 1.87 6.11 23.66
C LEU A 94 1.41 7.16 24.66
N ARG A 95 1.28 6.81 25.96
CA ARG A 95 0.90 7.76 27.02
C ARG A 95 1.93 8.87 27.16
N LYS A 96 3.22 8.52 27.13
CA LYS A 96 4.30 9.50 27.14
C LYS A 96 4.23 10.40 25.92
N ALA A 97 4.08 9.84 24.71
CA ALA A 97 3.99 10.62 23.49
C ALA A 97 2.80 11.59 23.46
N VAL A 98 1.61 11.14 23.86
CA VAL A 98 0.40 12.00 23.98
C VAL A 98 0.65 13.15 24.95
N LYS A 99 1.34 12.90 26.07
CA LYS A 99 1.67 13.93 27.06
C LYS A 99 2.68 14.94 26.49
N ASP A 100 3.75 14.45 25.85
CA ASP A 100 4.82 15.29 25.32
C ASP A 100 4.34 16.19 24.17
N LEU A 101 3.39 15.71 23.36
CA LEU A 101 2.82 16.45 22.23
C LEU A 101 1.64 17.37 22.60
N ALA A 102 1.08 17.22 23.81
CA ALA A 102 -0.08 18.01 24.25
C ALA A 102 0.14 19.55 24.22
N PRO A 103 1.30 20.11 24.61
CA PRO A 103 1.53 21.56 24.55
C PRO A 103 1.44 22.12 23.11
N VAL A 104 2.00 21.40 22.14
CA VAL A 104 2.00 21.81 20.72
C VAL A 104 0.59 21.78 20.16
N ARG A 105 -0.18 20.74 20.46
CA ARG A 105 -1.59 20.64 20.08
C ARG A 105 -2.45 21.78 20.61
N HIS A 106 -2.16 22.26 21.82
CA HIS A 106 -2.94 23.34 22.46
C HIS A 106 -2.42 24.74 22.12
N GLY A 107 -1.49 24.87 21.17
CA GLY A 107 -0.90 26.15 20.78
C GLY A 107 -0.08 26.80 21.90
N ARG A 108 0.35 26.02 22.90
CA ARG A 108 1.07 26.48 24.10
C ARG A 108 2.54 26.04 24.13
N GLY A 109 2.99 25.27 23.13
CA GLY A 109 4.35 24.76 23.02
C GLY A 109 5.10 25.29 21.79
N GLY A 110 6.42 25.15 21.79
CA GLY A 110 7.26 25.35 20.60
C GLY A 110 7.13 24.19 19.61
N TRP A 111 8.14 24.00 18.76
CA TRP A 111 8.20 22.85 17.86
C TRP A 111 8.41 21.56 18.67
N ALA A 112 7.50 20.59 18.53
CA ALA A 112 7.70 19.23 19.01
C ALA A 112 7.51 18.24 17.87
N PHE A 113 8.38 17.24 17.85
CA PHE A 113 8.40 16.21 16.83
C PHE A 113 7.84 14.91 17.39
N VAL A 114 7.23 14.11 16.51
CA VAL A 114 6.77 12.79 16.89
C VAL A 114 7.99 11.88 16.97
N HIS A 115 8.25 11.31 18.14
CA HIS A 115 9.40 10.42 18.32
C HIS A 115 9.19 9.11 17.55
N PRO A 116 10.22 8.53 16.88
CA PRO A 116 10.09 7.29 16.12
C PRO A 116 9.49 6.13 16.92
N SER A 117 9.82 6.02 18.21
CA SER A 117 9.25 4.98 19.09
C SER A 117 7.73 5.09 19.24
N ALA A 118 7.17 6.30 19.18
CA ALA A 118 5.73 6.49 19.27
C ALA A 118 5.02 6.03 17.99
N VAL A 119 5.66 6.21 16.83
CA VAL A 119 5.16 5.68 15.55
C VAL A 119 5.29 4.17 15.49
N HIS A 120 6.39 3.62 16.01
CA HIS A 120 6.52 2.17 16.17
C HIS A 120 5.39 1.60 17.03
N ALA A 121 5.14 2.20 18.21
CA ALA A 121 4.03 1.82 19.08
C ALA A 121 2.66 1.91 18.39
N LEU A 122 2.43 2.94 17.56
CA LEU A 122 1.21 3.05 16.74
C LEU A 122 1.07 1.89 15.76
N ARG A 123 2.15 1.49 15.08
CA ARG A 123 2.14 0.38 14.12
C ARG A 123 1.94 -0.97 14.83
N GLU A 124 2.48 -1.12 16.03
CA GLU A 124 2.26 -2.31 16.86
C GLU A 124 0.78 -2.48 17.28
N LEU A 125 0.00 -1.39 17.34
CA LEU A 125 -1.45 -1.49 17.53
C LEU A 125 -2.14 -2.27 16.41
N ASP A 126 -1.65 -2.22 15.17
CA ASP A 126 -2.28 -2.87 14.01
C ASP A 126 -2.27 -4.40 14.10
N ARG A 127 -1.39 -4.97 14.94
CA ARG A 127 -1.40 -6.40 15.29
C ARG A 127 -2.69 -6.84 16.01
N HIS A 128 -3.50 -5.90 16.45
CA HIS A 128 -4.82 -6.18 17.00
C HIS A 128 -5.86 -6.41 15.90
N PRO A 129 -6.70 -7.47 15.99
CA PRO A 129 -7.69 -7.80 14.95
C PRO A 129 -8.69 -6.67 14.62
N ALA A 130 -8.95 -5.78 15.59
CA ALA A 130 -9.81 -4.61 15.37
C ALA A 130 -9.22 -3.56 14.42
N LEU A 131 -7.90 -3.57 14.22
CA LEU A 131 -7.18 -2.66 13.33
C LEU A 131 -6.78 -3.41 12.07
N SER A 132 -5.72 -4.22 12.08
CA SER A 132 -5.26 -5.10 10.99
C SER A 132 -5.59 -4.59 9.58
N VAL A 133 -5.25 -3.33 9.32
CA VAL A 133 -5.54 -2.62 8.06
C VAL A 133 -4.29 -2.00 7.46
N LEU A 134 -3.23 -1.76 8.24
CA LEU A 134 -2.05 -1.04 7.73
C LEU A 134 -1.41 -1.74 6.54
N SER A 135 -1.29 -3.06 6.55
CA SER A 135 -0.66 -3.80 5.45
C SER A 135 -1.39 -3.62 4.12
N SER A 136 -2.73 -3.56 4.13
CA SER A 136 -3.54 -3.30 2.93
C SER A 136 -3.26 -1.90 2.41
N TYR A 137 -3.31 -0.90 3.30
CA TYR A 137 -3.06 0.48 2.89
C TYR A 137 -1.61 0.72 2.46
N GLU A 138 -0.64 0.00 3.02
CA GLU A 138 0.75 0.03 2.59
C GLU A 138 0.92 -0.56 1.19
N ALA A 139 0.22 -1.65 0.90
CA ALA A 139 0.20 -2.23 -0.43
C ALA A 139 -0.44 -1.27 -1.44
N ASP A 140 -1.58 -0.67 -1.10
CA ASP A 140 -2.28 0.30 -1.95
C ASP A 140 -1.43 1.56 -2.20
N ASP A 141 -0.77 2.11 -1.17
CA ASP A 141 0.12 3.27 -1.31
C ASP A 141 1.36 2.94 -2.13
N HIS A 142 1.96 1.77 -1.91
CA HIS A 142 3.09 1.30 -2.72
C HIS A 142 2.70 1.12 -4.19
N GLU A 143 1.54 0.52 -4.46
CA GLU A 143 1.01 0.37 -5.82
C GLU A 143 0.73 1.72 -6.48
N ALA A 144 0.09 2.66 -5.76
CA ALA A 144 -0.15 4.00 -6.27
C ALA A 144 1.15 4.76 -6.58
N GLN A 145 2.16 4.65 -5.72
CA GLN A 145 3.48 5.24 -5.95
C GLN A 145 4.18 4.61 -7.15
N ASP A 146 4.10 3.30 -7.33
CA ASP A 146 4.72 2.60 -8.45
C ASP A 146 4.07 3.01 -9.78
N LEU A 147 2.74 3.10 -9.82
CA LEU A 147 2.00 3.62 -10.99
C LEU A 147 2.34 5.08 -11.31
N ALA A 148 2.52 5.92 -10.28
CA ALA A 148 2.95 7.30 -10.49
C ALA A 148 4.37 7.37 -11.09
N ARG A 149 5.30 6.55 -10.58
CA ARG A 149 6.66 6.46 -11.15
C ARG A 149 6.64 5.96 -12.58
N ASP A 150 5.79 4.98 -12.90
CA ASP A 150 5.62 4.47 -14.25
C ASP A 150 5.11 5.56 -15.22
N ALA A 151 4.10 6.32 -14.80
CA ALA A 151 3.57 7.44 -15.58
C ALA A 151 4.63 8.53 -15.82
N ASP A 152 5.42 8.88 -14.80
CA ASP A 152 6.54 9.82 -14.95
C ASP A 152 7.64 9.27 -15.88
N ALA A 153 8.00 7.99 -15.75
CA ALA A 153 8.97 7.32 -16.61
C ALA A 153 8.50 7.27 -18.07
N ARG A 154 7.19 7.03 -18.29
CA ARG A 154 6.56 7.04 -19.60
C ARG A 154 6.63 8.43 -20.21
N ALA A 155 6.21 9.47 -19.49
CA ALA A 155 6.25 10.85 -19.96
C ALA A 155 7.68 11.32 -20.30
N PHE A 156 8.65 10.91 -19.48
CA PHE A 156 10.07 11.15 -19.75
C PHE A 156 10.52 10.46 -21.05
N ALA A 157 10.21 9.17 -21.21
CA ALA A 157 10.59 8.39 -22.38
C ALA A 157 9.94 8.89 -23.67
N GLU A 158 8.66 9.30 -23.61
CA GLU A 158 7.95 9.93 -24.73
C GLU A 158 8.65 11.24 -25.14
N THR A 159 9.01 12.09 -24.18
CA THR A 159 9.77 13.33 -24.45
C THR A 159 11.13 13.00 -25.06
N TYR A 160 11.85 12.04 -24.48
CA TYR A 160 13.17 11.64 -24.96
C TYR A 160 13.13 11.07 -26.38
N LEU A 161 12.10 10.30 -26.71
CA LEU A 161 11.90 9.73 -28.04
C LEU A 161 11.78 10.82 -29.13
N THR A 162 11.17 11.97 -28.81
CA THR A 162 11.09 13.11 -29.76
C THR A 162 12.44 13.73 -30.10
N LEU A 163 13.47 13.47 -29.29
CA LEU A 163 14.84 13.95 -29.50
C LEU A 163 15.68 12.97 -30.33
N LEU A 164 15.20 11.75 -30.55
CA LEU A 164 15.88 10.74 -31.34
C LEU A 164 15.41 10.81 -32.80
N SER A 165 16.35 10.67 -33.74
CA SER A 165 15.98 10.46 -35.13
C SER A 165 15.57 9.01 -35.36
N GLU A 166 14.82 8.75 -36.45
CA GLU A 166 14.44 7.40 -36.83
C GLU A 166 15.66 6.50 -37.05
N GLU A 167 16.76 7.03 -37.60
CA GLU A 167 18.00 6.27 -37.79
C GLU A 167 18.66 5.89 -36.45
N GLU A 168 18.62 6.78 -35.45
CA GLU A 168 19.15 6.50 -34.12
C GLU A 168 18.29 5.45 -33.38
N VAL A 169 16.97 5.50 -33.53
CA VAL A 169 16.07 4.47 -33.02
C VAL A 169 16.39 3.12 -33.68
N ALA A 170 16.49 3.07 -35.01
CA ALA A 170 16.80 1.85 -35.74
C ALA A 170 18.16 1.25 -35.35
N ARG A 171 19.18 2.11 -35.15
CA ARG A 171 20.48 1.68 -34.66
C ARG A 171 20.38 1.02 -33.29
N ARG A 172 19.68 1.64 -32.32
CA ARG A 172 19.51 1.06 -30.97
C ARG A 172 18.76 -0.26 -30.98
N VAL A 173 17.75 -0.41 -31.84
CA VAL A 173 17.04 -1.68 -32.02
C VAL A 173 18.00 -2.76 -32.50
N ALA A 174 18.86 -2.46 -33.48
CA ALA A 174 19.85 -3.41 -33.99
C ALA A 174 20.93 -3.78 -32.94
N ASP A 175 21.30 -2.83 -32.07
CA ASP A 175 22.32 -3.03 -31.04
C ASP A 175 21.81 -3.82 -29.81
N LEU A 176 20.50 -4.07 -29.71
CA LEU A 176 19.90 -4.75 -28.55
C LEU A 176 20.52 -6.13 -28.28
N ASP A 177 20.72 -6.93 -29.33
CA ASP A 177 21.24 -8.29 -29.21
C ASP A 177 22.66 -8.35 -28.63
N GLU A 178 23.45 -7.29 -28.84
CA GLU A 178 24.79 -7.13 -28.26
C GLU A 178 24.73 -6.70 -26.79
N ALA A 179 23.69 -5.93 -26.42
CA ALA A 179 23.48 -5.49 -25.04
C ALA A 179 22.91 -6.59 -24.12
N LEU A 180 22.30 -7.63 -24.68
CA LEU A 180 21.75 -8.76 -23.92
C LEU A 180 22.84 -9.75 -23.48
N PRO A 181 22.72 -10.36 -22.27
CA PRO A 181 23.68 -11.36 -21.79
C PRO A 181 23.95 -12.46 -22.82
N SER A 182 25.21 -12.79 -23.06
CA SER A 182 25.63 -13.70 -24.14
C SER A 182 25.37 -15.18 -23.84
N HIS A 183 25.17 -15.54 -22.57
CA HIS A 183 25.04 -16.93 -22.17
C HIS A 183 23.59 -17.42 -22.28
N LEU A 184 23.37 -18.48 -23.08
CA LEU A 184 22.04 -19.05 -23.35
C LEU A 184 21.24 -19.44 -22.10
N LYS A 185 21.89 -19.85 -20.99
CA LYS A 185 21.19 -20.15 -19.73
C LYS A 185 20.70 -18.89 -19.01
N GLU A 186 21.32 -17.74 -19.24
CA GLU A 186 20.86 -16.45 -18.71
C GLU A 186 19.68 -15.95 -19.55
N ARG A 187 19.71 -16.15 -20.89
CA ARG A 187 18.60 -15.89 -21.82
C ARG A 187 17.40 -16.84 -21.66
N ALA A 188 17.63 -18.13 -21.40
CA ALA A 188 16.61 -19.17 -21.32
C ALA A 188 15.70 -19.08 -20.08
N SER A 189 16.01 -18.16 -19.15
CA SER A 189 15.20 -17.89 -17.96
C SER A 189 13.81 -17.27 -18.28
N GLY A 190 13.51 -16.98 -19.55
CA GLY A 190 12.21 -16.50 -20.00
C GLY A 190 12.12 -14.98 -20.24
N PHE A 191 13.24 -14.29 -20.32
CA PHE A 191 13.29 -12.83 -20.40
C PHE A 191 13.72 -12.33 -21.78
N ASN A 192 13.07 -12.81 -22.83
CA ASN A 192 13.23 -12.19 -24.15
C ASN A 192 12.73 -10.74 -24.07
N PRO A 193 13.35 -9.81 -24.82
CA PRO A 193 12.81 -8.47 -24.95
C PRO A 193 11.35 -8.50 -25.37
N GLN A 194 10.55 -7.63 -24.78
CA GLN A 194 9.14 -7.44 -25.12
C GLN A 194 8.94 -6.13 -25.85
N GLU A 195 7.80 -6.00 -26.52
CA GLU A 195 7.38 -4.74 -27.11
C GLU A 195 7.29 -3.65 -26.02
N CYS A 196 7.87 -2.49 -26.30
CA CYS A 196 7.80 -1.34 -25.41
C CYS A 196 6.59 -0.45 -25.74
N ASP A 197 5.76 -0.12 -24.75
CA ASP A 197 4.54 0.70 -24.93
C ASP A 197 4.77 2.15 -25.38
N VAL A 198 6.03 2.60 -25.38
CA VAL A 198 6.42 3.97 -25.75
C VAL A 198 6.95 4.00 -27.17
N CYS A 199 7.98 3.21 -27.47
CA CYS A 199 8.60 3.21 -28.81
C CYS A 199 8.07 2.12 -29.75
N GLN A 200 7.23 1.19 -29.27
CA GLN A 200 6.61 0.11 -30.06
C GLN A 200 7.63 -0.82 -30.75
N ASN A 201 8.81 -0.97 -30.16
CA ASN A 201 9.83 -1.92 -30.61
C ASN A 201 10.05 -2.99 -29.53
N ASP A 202 10.38 -4.22 -29.94
CA ASP A 202 10.74 -5.37 -29.09
C ASP A 202 12.07 -5.15 -28.35
N THR A 203 12.06 -4.21 -27.41
CA THR A 203 13.27 -3.61 -26.82
C THR A 203 13.16 -3.41 -25.31
N LEU A 204 12.03 -3.77 -24.69
CA LEU A 204 11.87 -3.81 -23.25
C LEU A 204 12.65 -5.01 -22.69
N VAL A 205 13.81 -4.76 -22.11
CA VAL A 205 14.63 -5.79 -21.48
C VAL A 205 13.99 -6.18 -20.15
N VAL A 206 13.46 -7.40 -20.10
CA VAL A 206 12.70 -7.91 -18.95
C VAL A 206 13.66 -8.39 -17.85
N SER A 207 13.43 -7.96 -16.62
CA SER A 207 14.17 -8.41 -15.43
C SER A 207 13.35 -9.35 -14.54
N SER A 208 12.02 -9.23 -14.58
CA SER A 208 11.07 -10.12 -13.93
C SER A 208 9.73 -10.10 -14.69
N ILE A 209 8.84 -11.05 -14.41
CA ILE A 209 7.50 -11.10 -15.01
C ILE A 209 6.43 -10.86 -13.94
N ASP A 210 5.22 -10.55 -14.40
CA ASP A 210 4.04 -10.36 -13.56
C ASP A 210 3.76 -11.57 -12.64
N PRO A 211 3.17 -11.35 -11.46
CA PRO A 211 2.92 -12.40 -10.49
C PRO A 211 1.81 -13.38 -10.89
N TYR A 212 1.03 -13.11 -11.94
CA TYR A 212 -0.03 -14.01 -12.42
C TYR A 212 0.48 -15.06 -13.40
N GLY A 213 1.73 -14.94 -13.86
CA GLY A 213 2.32 -15.85 -14.83
C GLY A 213 1.77 -15.68 -16.25
N VAL A 214 1.17 -14.52 -16.55
CA VAL A 214 0.71 -14.17 -17.90
C VAL A 214 1.90 -13.91 -18.82
N GLY A 215 3.02 -13.48 -18.26
CA GLY A 215 4.27 -13.22 -18.95
C GLY A 215 4.48 -11.75 -19.30
N VAL A 216 3.77 -10.82 -18.66
CA VAL A 216 4.03 -9.38 -18.84
C VAL A 216 5.30 -9.00 -18.10
N GLY A 217 6.28 -8.46 -18.81
CA GLY A 217 7.60 -8.17 -18.30
C GLY A 217 7.67 -6.85 -17.54
N ILE A 218 8.43 -6.84 -16.45
CA ILE A 218 8.90 -5.69 -15.69
C ILE A 218 10.33 -5.42 -16.17
N GLY A 219 10.70 -4.18 -16.47
CA GLY A 219 11.97 -3.95 -17.13
C GLY A 219 12.22 -2.53 -17.61
N VAL A 220 13.25 -2.40 -18.45
CA VAL A 220 13.66 -1.11 -19.02
C VAL A 220 13.84 -1.24 -20.52
N CYS A 221 13.28 -0.28 -21.26
CA CYS A 221 13.43 -0.21 -22.71
C CYS A 221 14.82 0.27 -23.08
N PHE A 222 15.53 -0.53 -23.87
CA PHE A 222 16.88 -0.21 -24.35
C PHE A 222 16.92 1.02 -25.27
N VAL A 223 15.83 1.30 -25.99
CA VAL A 223 15.75 2.41 -26.94
C VAL A 223 15.42 3.73 -26.24
N CYS A 224 14.26 3.80 -25.60
CA CYS A 224 13.70 5.05 -25.07
C CYS A 224 13.90 5.23 -23.56
N GLY A 225 14.44 4.23 -22.86
CA GLY A 225 14.68 4.29 -21.42
C GLY A 225 13.41 4.19 -20.56
N TYR A 226 12.24 3.94 -21.14
CA TYR A 226 11.01 3.69 -20.38
C TYR A 226 11.24 2.54 -19.39
N GLN A 227 10.95 2.78 -18.12
CA GLN A 227 11.01 1.78 -17.06
C GLN A 227 9.58 1.37 -16.70
N ARG A 228 9.22 0.12 -17.02
CA ARG A 228 7.93 -0.45 -16.64
C ARG A 228 8.02 -1.02 -15.23
N GLY A 229 7.16 -0.52 -14.33
CA GLY A 229 7.05 -0.96 -12.94
C GLY A 229 6.28 -2.28 -12.76
N GLU A 230 6.27 -2.80 -11.52
CA GLU A 230 5.53 -4.02 -11.19
C GLU A 230 4.02 -3.79 -11.26
N ALA A 231 3.54 -2.66 -10.74
CA ALA A 231 2.12 -2.31 -10.75
C ALA A 231 1.60 -2.13 -12.19
N ALA A 232 2.39 -1.53 -13.07
CA ALA A 232 2.03 -1.38 -14.49
C ALA A 232 1.93 -2.74 -15.19
N ALA A 233 2.95 -3.60 -15.02
CA ALA A 233 2.93 -4.96 -15.55
C ALA A 233 1.75 -5.79 -14.99
N ARG A 234 1.42 -5.61 -13.71
CA ARG A 234 0.27 -6.26 -13.05
C ARG A 234 -1.06 -5.81 -13.66
N LEU A 235 -1.27 -4.52 -13.88
CA LEU A 235 -2.48 -3.98 -14.50
C LEU A 235 -2.66 -4.50 -15.94
N GLU A 236 -1.58 -4.52 -16.72
CA GLU A 236 -1.59 -5.07 -18.08
C GLU A 236 -1.92 -6.56 -18.08
N ALA A 237 -1.28 -7.34 -17.18
CA ALA A 237 -1.57 -8.77 -17.04
C ALA A 237 -3.04 -9.03 -16.63
N GLN A 238 -3.59 -8.24 -15.69
CA GLN A 238 -5.01 -8.31 -15.33
C GLN A 238 -5.90 -8.04 -16.54
N HIS A 239 -5.62 -7.00 -17.31
CA HIS A 239 -6.37 -6.68 -18.52
C HIS A 239 -6.36 -7.86 -19.52
N LEU A 240 -5.20 -8.48 -19.75
CA LEU A 240 -5.10 -9.67 -20.61
C LEU A 240 -5.90 -10.87 -20.08
N ILE A 241 -5.93 -11.10 -18.76
CA ILE A 241 -6.75 -12.15 -18.15
C ILE A 241 -8.25 -11.89 -18.39
N TYR A 242 -8.72 -10.67 -18.14
CA TYR A 242 -10.13 -10.32 -18.34
C TYR A 242 -10.56 -10.42 -19.81
N VAL A 243 -9.73 -9.92 -20.74
CA VAL A 243 -10.01 -10.01 -22.18
C VAL A 243 -10.01 -11.48 -22.67
N ALA A 244 -9.14 -12.32 -22.12
CA ALA A 244 -9.12 -13.75 -22.43
C ALA A 244 -10.38 -14.50 -21.94
N ASP A 245 -10.99 -14.06 -20.84
CA ASP A 245 -12.22 -14.66 -20.30
C ASP A 245 -13.45 -14.30 -21.17
N GLU A 246 -13.54 -13.06 -21.65
CA GLU A 246 -14.64 -12.61 -22.54
C GLU A 246 -14.64 -13.30 -23.91
N THR A 247 -13.50 -13.83 -24.35
CA THR A 247 -13.36 -14.53 -25.64
C THR A 247 -13.61 -16.04 -25.55
N GLN A 248 -13.82 -16.60 -24.34
CA GLN A 248 -14.28 -17.98 -24.17
C GLN A 248 -15.76 -18.10 -24.53
N THR A 249 -16.01 -18.37 -25.81
CA THR A 249 -17.33 -18.81 -26.30
C THR A 249 -17.73 -20.07 -25.53
N PRO A 250 -18.93 -20.16 -24.92
CA PRO A 250 -19.32 -21.37 -24.18
C PRO A 250 -19.34 -22.56 -25.13
N VAL A 251 -18.58 -23.59 -24.80
CA VAL A 251 -18.61 -24.91 -25.46
C VAL A 251 -19.98 -25.54 -25.20
N SER A 252 -20.98 -25.11 -25.96
CA SER A 252 -22.34 -25.66 -25.95
C SER A 252 -22.91 -25.83 -27.35
N GLU A 253 -22.07 -26.20 -28.32
CA GLU A 253 -22.53 -26.94 -29.49
C GLU A 253 -22.45 -28.45 -29.22
N LEU A 254 -23.18 -28.90 -28.19
CA LEU A 254 -23.67 -30.27 -28.13
C LEU A 254 -24.96 -30.32 -28.95
N ALA A 255 -24.84 -30.44 -30.26
CA ALA A 255 -25.91 -30.95 -31.09
C ALA A 255 -25.84 -32.49 -31.12
N PRO A 256 -26.71 -33.19 -30.38
CA PRO A 256 -27.24 -34.42 -30.92
C PRO A 256 -28.76 -34.42 -30.78
N ARG A 257 -29.49 -34.27 -31.90
CA ARG A 257 -30.82 -34.84 -32.11
C ARG A 257 -31.35 -34.46 -33.50
N GLN A 258 -31.14 -35.35 -34.46
CA GLN A 258 -32.26 -35.73 -35.32
C GLN A 258 -32.39 -37.25 -35.27
N ARG A 259 -33.31 -37.70 -34.42
CA ARG A 259 -34.07 -38.94 -34.61
C ARG A 259 -35.50 -38.52 -34.96
N ASN A 260 -36.15 -39.38 -35.75
CA ASN A 260 -37.54 -39.37 -36.23
C ASN A 260 -37.64 -38.73 -37.63
N LEU A 261 -38.05 -39.42 -38.70
CA LEU A 261 -38.81 -40.66 -38.91
C LEU A 261 -38.28 -41.43 -40.13
#